data_AF-A0A2S3WFB9-F1
#
_entry.id   AF-A0A2S3WFB9-F1
#
_cell.length_a   1.000
_cell.length_b   1.000
_cell.length_c   1.000
_cell.angle_alpha   90.00
_cell.angle_beta   90.00
_cell.angle_gamma   90.00
#
_symmetry.space_group_name_H-M   'P 1'
#
loop_
_entity.id
_entity.type
_entity.pdbx_description
1 polymer ?
#
loop_
_entity_poly.entity_id
_entity_poly.type
_entity_poly.pdbx_seq_one_letter_code
_entity_poly.pdbx_strand_id
1 'polypeptide(L)'
;MPKHYEVLEQSFINGRLYNKGERLELEIDSPGSNLKLVPAPADDDDSEKEAILAELAGFGVKMHPNTGIEKLRAALAEKKGA
;
A
#
# COMPACT_ATOMS: atom_id res chain seq x y z
N MET A 1 18.46 8.78 -4.06
CA MET A 1 17.54 7.69 -3.69
C MET A 1 16.14 8.17 -3.97
N PRO A 2 15.40 7.50 -4.86
CA PRO A 2 14.00 7.82 -5.10
C PRO A 2 13.19 7.60 -3.83
N LYS A 3 12.29 8.53 -3.55
CA LYS A 3 11.40 8.53 -2.39
C LYS A 3 9.96 8.54 -2.89
N HIS A 4 9.06 7.96 -2.10
CA HIS A 4 7.65 7.90 -2.43
C HIS A 4 6.91 9.10 -1.82
N TYR A 5 6.08 9.74 -2.63
CA TYR A 5 5.30 10.90 -2.22
C TYR A 5 3.83 10.69 -2.55
N GLU A 6 2.96 11.20 -1.67
CA GLU A 6 1.53 11.33 -1.91
C GLU A 6 1.21 12.79 -2.25
N VAL A 7 0.45 12.99 -3.32
CA VAL A 7 0.06 14.30 -3.82
C VAL A 7 -1.09 14.83 -2.98
N LEU A 8 -0.88 15.96 -2.31
CA LEU A 8 -1.89 16.57 -1.44
C LEU A 8 -2.89 17.44 -2.21
N GLU A 9 -2.49 17.93 -3.38
CA GLU A 9 -3.29 18.77 -4.28
C GLU A 9 -2.89 18.52 -5.73
N GLN A 10 -3.85 18.62 -6.67
CA GLN A 10 -3.62 18.36 -8.09
C GLN A 10 -2.42 19.15 -8.60
N SER A 11 -1.38 18.45 -9.05
CA SER A 11 -0.08 19.05 -9.35
C SER A 11 0.49 18.47 -10.64
N PHE A 12 1.15 19.32 -11.42
CA PHE A 12 1.86 18.90 -12.62
C PHE A 12 3.33 18.66 -12.30
N ILE A 13 3.75 17.39 -12.34
CA ILE A 13 5.07 16.94 -11.86
C ILE A 13 5.71 16.09 -12.96
N ASN A 14 6.96 16.38 -13.31
CA ASN A 14 7.70 15.65 -14.34
C ASN A 14 6.95 15.51 -15.68
N GLY A 15 6.21 16.55 -16.08
CA GLY A 15 5.47 16.51 -17.35
C GLY A 15 4.14 15.74 -17.29
N ARG A 16 3.73 15.25 -16.12
CA ARG A 16 2.47 14.53 -15.92
C ARG A 16 1.61 15.21 -14.86
N LEU A 17 0.30 15.24 -15.10
CA LEU A 17 -0.66 15.74 -14.12
C LEU A 17 -1.01 14.61 -13.14
N TYR A 18 -0.86 14.87 -11.86
CA TYR A 18 -1.26 13.98 -10.77
C TYR A 18 -2.40 14.58 -9.97
N ASN A 19 -3.31 13.73 -9.51
CA ASN A 19 -4.45 14.14 -8.70
C ASN A 19 -4.17 14.04 -7.20
N LYS A 20 -4.96 14.73 -6.39
CA LYS A 20 -4.91 14.61 -4.93
C LYS A 20 -5.15 13.15 -4.50
N GLY A 21 -4.25 12.62 -3.68
CA GLY A 21 -4.24 11.24 -3.19
C GLY A 21 -3.43 10.28 -4.07
N GLU A 22 -2.95 10.71 -5.24
CA GLU A 22 -2.08 9.86 -6.04
C GLU A 22 -0.68 9.73 -5.45
N ARG A 23 -0.08 8.55 -5.61
CA ARG A 23 1.28 8.25 -5.17
C ARG A 23 2.22 8.30 -6.35
N LEU A 24 3.39 8.89 -6.16
CA LEU A 24 4.45 8.91 -7.15
C LEU A 24 5.82 8.76 -6.50
N GLU A 25 6.74 8.24 -7.27
CA GLU A 25 8.14 8.15 -6.90
C GLU A 25 8.90 9.35 -7.49
N LEU A 26 9.63 10.07 -6.65
CA LEU A 26 10.46 11.21 -7.06
C LEU A 26 11.83 11.13 -6.40
N GLU A 27 12.86 11.50 -7.15
CA GLU A 27 14.18 11.75 -6.60
C GLU A 27 14.39 13.27 -6.44
N ILE A 28 13.99 13.80 -5.28
CA ILE A 28 14.13 15.22 -4.94
C ILE A 28 14.75 15.39 -3.55
N ASP A 29 15.49 16.48 -3.36
CA ASP A 29 16.16 16.80 -2.10
C ASP A 29 15.16 17.26 -1.02
N SER A 30 14.15 18.04 -1.41
CA SER A 30 13.04 18.46 -0.53
C SER A 30 11.69 18.49 -1.26
N PRO A 31 10.65 17.84 -0.72
CA PRO A 31 9.28 17.98 -1.23
C PRO A 31 8.75 19.40 -0.98
N GLY A 32 8.04 19.96 -1.95
CA GLY A 32 7.23 21.16 -1.73
C GLY A 32 6.00 20.86 -0.87
N SER A 33 5.25 21.89 -0.46
CA SER A 33 4.03 21.76 0.36
C SER A 33 2.95 20.87 -0.25
N ASN A 34 3.02 20.61 -1.55
CA ASN A 34 2.02 19.84 -2.30
C ASN A 34 2.29 18.32 -2.24
N LEU A 35 3.40 17.91 -1.63
CA LEU A 35 3.86 16.53 -1.61
C LEU A 35 4.12 16.09 -0.16
N LYS A 36 3.54 14.95 0.20
CA LYS A 36 3.78 14.32 1.49
C LYS A 36 4.68 13.11 1.29
N LEU A 37 5.85 13.08 1.94
CA LEU A 37 6.68 11.89 1.94
C LEU A 37 5.88 10.75 2.59
N VAL A 38 5.66 9.69 1.83
CA VAL A 38 5.05 8.46 2.32
C VAL A 38 6.12 7.37 2.36
N PRO A 39 6.05 6.44 3.33
CA PRO A 39 6.83 5.22 3.22
C PRO A 39 6.52 4.58 1.86
N ALA A 40 7.54 3.96 1.23
CA ALA A 40 7.33 3.22 0.00
C ALA A 40 6.11 2.30 0.19
N PRO A 41 5.16 2.26 -0.76
CA PRO A 41 4.13 1.25 -0.70
C PRO A 41 4.89 -0.08 -0.64
N ALA A 42 4.76 -0.80 0.46
CA ALA A 42 4.97 -2.23 0.41
C ALA A 42 4.08 -2.68 -0.75
N ASP A 43 4.67 -3.32 -1.75
CA ASP A 43 4.06 -3.74 -3.01
C ASP A 43 2.56 -4.04 -2.84
N ASP A 44 1.70 -3.81 -3.83
CA ASP A 44 0.25 -4.13 -3.73
C ASP A 44 -0.03 -5.53 -3.12
N ASP A 45 0.89 -6.47 -3.31
CA ASP A 45 0.98 -7.74 -2.58
C ASP A 45 1.02 -7.61 -1.05
N ASP A 46 1.87 -6.78 -0.46
CA ASP A 46 1.96 -6.60 0.99
C ASP A 46 0.78 -5.84 1.58
N SER A 47 0.23 -4.83 0.89
CA SER A 47 -1.00 -4.17 1.36
C SER A 47 -2.19 -5.14 1.39
N GLU A 48 -2.32 -5.99 0.37
CA GLU A 48 -3.38 -6.99 0.34
C GLU A 48 -3.10 -8.13 1.34
N LYS A 49 -1.84 -8.58 1.51
CA LYS A 49 -1.48 -9.53 2.57
C LYS A 49 -1.81 -8.99 3.95
N GLU A 50 -1.48 -7.73 4.25
CA GLU A 50 -1.77 -7.10 5.52
C GLU A 50 -3.28 -7.03 5.76
N ALA A 51 -4.08 -6.67 4.74
CA ALA A 51 -5.54 -6.66 4.85
C ALA A 51 -6.10 -8.06 5.14
N ILE A 52 -5.62 -9.11 4.45
CA ILE A 52 -6.08 -10.48 4.68
C ILE A 52 -5.61 -11.01 6.04
N LEU A 53 -4.38 -10.72 6.45
CA LEU A 53 -3.84 -11.10 7.77
C LEU A 53 -4.62 -10.43 8.90
N ALA A 54 -4.95 -9.14 8.76
CA ALA A 54 -5.76 -8.42 9.74
C ALA A 54 -7.16 -9.03 9.86
N GLU A 55 -7.77 -9.39 8.72
CA GLU A 55 -9.09 -10.00 8.71
C GLU A 55 -9.08 -11.43 9.30
N LEU A 56 -8.11 -12.26 8.91
CA LEU A 56 -7.87 -13.58 9.50
C LEU A 56 -7.60 -13.52 11.00
N ALA A 57 -6.84 -12.53 11.46
CA ALA A 57 -6.61 -12.30 12.88
C ALA A 57 -7.91 -11.96 13.62
N GLY A 58 -8.84 -11.24 12.98
CA GLY A 58 -10.20 -11.02 13.48
C GLY A 58 -10.99 -12.32 13.66
N PHE A 59 -10.76 -13.32 12.80
CA PHE A 59 -11.30 -14.68 12.94
C PHE A 59 -10.49 -15.57 13.91
N GLY A 60 -9.47 -15.03 14.58
CA GLY A 60 -8.60 -15.76 15.50
C GLY A 60 -7.54 -16.64 14.82
N VAL A 61 -7.35 -16.50 13.50
CA VAL A 61 -6.37 -17.25 12.72
C VAL A 61 -5.07 -16.45 12.65
N LYS A 62 -4.00 -16.96 13.27
CA LYS A 62 -2.66 -16.36 13.18
C LYS A 62 -1.90 -16.98 12.00
N MET A 63 -1.72 -16.22 10.93
CA MET A 63 -0.84 -16.58 9.81
C MET A 63 0.47 -15.79 9.85
N HIS A 64 1.53 -16.37 9.28
CA HIS A 64 2.84 -15.71 9.26
C HIS A 64 2.87 -14.65 8.14
N PRO A 65 3.48 -13.47 8.34
CA PRO A 65 3.57 -12.43 7.30
C PRO A 65 4.31 -12.89 6.05
N ASN A 66 5.18 -13.91 6.18
CA ASN A 66 5.89 -14.51 5.05
C ASN A 66 5.06 -15.58 4.30
N THR A 67 3.76 -15.71 4.61
CA THR A 67 2.86 -16.65 3.92
C THR A 67 2.46 -16.04 2.58
N GLY A 68 2.55 -16.84 1.51
CA GLY A 68 2.13 -16.40 0.17
C GLY A 68 0.67 -15.94 0.14
N ILE A 69 0.38 -14.91 -0.66
CA ILE A 69 -0.93 -14.24 -0.70
C ILE A 69 -2.08 -15.20 -1.06
N GLU A 70 -1.80 -16.19 -1.91
CA GLU A 70 -2.77 -17.23 -2.29
C GLU A 70 -3.23 -18.07 -1.09
N LYS A 71 -2.33 -18.41 -0.18
CA LYS A 71 -2.66 -19.16 1.05
C LYS A 71 -3.48 -18.32 2.02
N LEU A 72 -3.15 -17.03 2.14
CA LEU A 72 -3.90 -16.09 2.96
C LEU A 72 -5.34 -15.93 2.42
N ARG A 73 -5.49 -15.74 1.11
CA ARG A 73 -6.80 -15.66 0.44
C ARG A 73 -7.62 -16.93 0.64
N ALA A 74 -7.01 -18.10 0.49
CA ALA A 74 -7.68 -19.39 0.69
C ALA A 74 -8.21 -19.54 2.13
N ALA A 75 -7.38 -19.25 3.13
CA ALA A 75 -7.78 -19.32 4.53
C ALA A 75 -8.90 -18.34 4.88
N LEU A 76 -8.86 -17.14 4.28
CA LEU A 76 -9.91 -16.14 4.48
C LEU A 76 -11.23 -16.59 3.84
N ALA A 77 -11.18 -17.16 2.63
CA ALA A 77 -12.34 -17.71 1.96
C ALA A 77 -12.96 -18.88 2.74
N GLU A 78 -12.15 -19.78 3.31
CA GLU A 78 -12.63 -20.86 4.18
C GLU A 78 -13.33 -20.32 5.44
N LYS A 79 -12.85 -19.21 6.02
CA LYS A 79 -13.47 -18.60 7.20
C LYS A 79 -14.71 -17.76 6.89
N LYS A 80 -14.78 -17.12 5.72
CA LYS A 80 -15.96 -16.36 5.26
C LYS A 80 -17.06 -17.24 4.68
N GLY A 81 -16.71 -18.42 4.14
CA GLY A 81 -17.66 -19.34 3.50
C GLY A 81 -18.24 -20.42 4.41
N ALA A 82 -17.87 -20.45 5.70
CA ALA A 82 -18.31 -21.45 6.68
C ALA A 82 -19.35 -20.90 7.67
#